data_AF-A0A9D8BNA4-F1
#
_entry.id   AF-A0A9D8BNA4-F1
#
_cell.length_a   1.000
_cell.length_b   1.000
_cell.length_c   1.000
_cell.angle_alpha   90.00
_cell.angle_beta   90.00
_cell.angle_gamma   90.00
#
_symmetry.space_group_name_H-M   'P 1'
#
loop_
_entity.id
_entity.type
_entity.pdbx_description
1 polymer ?
#
loop_
_entity_poly.entity_id
_entity_poly.type
_entity_poly.pdbx_seq_one_letter_code
_entity_poly.pdbx_strand_id
1 'polypeptide(L)' 'MEALKILEKPGEITWDYDEEADVLYLSIGEPRSAAAVDIGEGVIIRYDEKERVVAGLTLIGLRTRLLKGLASRC' A
#
# COMPACT_ATOMS: atom_id res chain seq x y z
N MET A 1 -9.04 -12.55 23.29
CA MET A 1 -8.87 -11.46 22.32
C MET A 1 -8.18 -12.09 21.12
N GLU A 2 -8.97 -12.54 20.15
CA GLU A 2 -8.45 -13.26 18.99
C GLU A 2 -7.74 -12.27 18.07
N ALA A 3 -6.42 -12.42 17.95
CA ALA A 3 -5.64 -11.69 16.96
C ALA A 3 -6.11 -12.15 15.58
N LEU A 4 -6.71 -11.23 14.83
CA LEU A 4 -7.03 -11.42 13.42
C LEU A 4 -5.72 -11.80 12.69
N LYS A 5 -5.61 -13.05 12.26
CA LYS A 5 -4.49 -13.56 11.45
C LYS A 5 -4.59 -12.95 10.05
N ILE A 6 -4.10 -11.72 9.94
CA ILE A 6 -3.88 -11.06 8.67
C ILE A 6 -2.65 -11.76 8.07
N LEU A 7 -2.85 -12.64 7.08
CA LEU A 7 -1.84 -13.29 6.23
C LEU A 7 -1.29 -14.64 6.75
N GLU A 8 -2.00 -15.72 6.46
CA GLU A 8 -1.49 -17.10 6.63
C GLU A 8 -0.39 -17.48 5.62
N LYS A 9 -0.13 -16.64 4.61
CA LYS A 9 1.09 -16.67 3.79
C LYS A 9 1.44 -15.22 3.45
N PRO A 10 2.56 -14.64 3.92
CA PRO A 10 3.09 -13.47 3.26
C PRO A 10 3.50 -13.94 1.86
N GLY A 11 2.69 -13.65 0.84
CA GLY A 11 3.25 -13.59 -0.51
C GLY A 11 4.46 -12.66 -0.46
N GLU A 12 5.46 -12.85 -1.33
CA GLU A 12 6.60 -11.94 -1.38
C GLU A 12 6.09 -10.50 -1.51
N ILE A 13 6.33 -9.69 -0.48
CA ILE A 13 5.99 -8.27 -0.49
C ILE A 13 7.20 -7.56 -1.05
N THR A 14 7.05 -7.01 -2.24
CA THR A 14 8.06 -6.15 -2.85
C THR A 14 7.60 -4.71 -2.69
N TRP A 15 8.53 -3.84 -2.30
CA TRP A 15 8.25 -2.43 -2.16
C TRP A 15 9.40 -1.62 -2.76
N ASP A 16 9.05 -0.49 -3.33
CA ASP A 16 9.97 0.44 -3.98
C ASP A 16 9.50 1.85 -3.68
N TYR A 17 10.43 2.70 -3.25
CA TYR A 17 10.12 4.09 -2.91
C TYR A 17 10.88 5.01 -3.86
N ASP A 18 10.11 5.79 -4.61
CA ASP A 18 10.62 6.84 -5.48
C ASP A 18 10.80 8.12 -4.66
N GLU A 19 12.06 8.47 -4.38
CA GLU A 19 12.40 9.67 -3.61
C GLU A 19 12.12 10.97 -4.38
N GLU A 20 12.23 10.95 -5.71
CA GLU A 20 12.01 12.14 -6.55
C GLU A 20 10.51 12.47 -6.64
N ALA A 21 9.67 11.45 -6.76
CA ALA A 21 8.21 11.60 -6.84
C ALA A 21 7.50 11.61 -5.47
N ASP A 22 8.17 11.25 -4.37
CA ASP A 22 7.57 10.99 -3.05
C ASP A 22 6.45 9.93 -3.13
N VAL A 23 6.72 8.81 -3.80
CA VAL A 23 5.75 7.73 -4.04
C VAL A 23 6.28 6.39 -3.55
N LEU A 24 5.50 5.68 -2.73
CA LEU A 24 5.77 4.30 -2.33
C LEU A 24 4.90 3.34 -3.13
N TYR A 25 5.53 2.40 -3.82
CA TYR A 25 4.90 1.26 -4.46
C TYR A 25 5.07 0.04 -3.56
N LEU A 26 3.98 -0.67 -3.30
CA LEU A 26 3.96 -1.93 -2.57
C LEU A 26 3.19 -2.94 -3.41
N SER A 27 3.80 -4.07 -3.72
CA SER A 27 3.21 -5.16 -4.48
C SER A 27 3.22 -6.43 -3.62
N ILE A 28 2.15 -7.20 -3.67
CA ILE A 28 1.96 -8.38 -2.82
C ILE A 28 1.81 -9.62 -3.71
N GLY A 29 2.80 -10.50 -3.64
CA GLY A 29 2.88 -11.70 -4.45
C GLY A 29 3.17 -11.38 -5.92
N GLU A 30 2.68 -12.24 -6.83
CA GLU A 30 3.01 -12.11 -8.25
C GLU A 30 2.25 -10.96 -8.95
N PRO A 31 2.87 -10.31 -9.96
CA PRO A 31 2.22 -9.30 -10.78
C PRO A 31 1.00 -9.88 -11.47
N ARG A 32 -0.18 -9.37 -11.12
CA ARG A 32 -1.46 -9.80 -11.69
C ARG A 32 -2.29 -8.59 -12.13
N SER A 33 -3.22 -8.80 -13.06
CA SER A 33 -4.18 -7.77 -13.42
C SER A 33 -5.07 -7.46 -12.22
N ALA A 34 -4.99 -6.24 -11.72
CA ALA A 34 -5.77 -5.74 -10.60
C ALA A 34 -6.39 -4.40 -10.97
N ALA A 35 -7.61 -4.14 -10.47
CA ALA A 35 -8.25 -2.85 -10.58
C ALA A 35 -7.55 -1.86 -9.64
N ALA A 36 -7.23 -0.67 -10.17
CA ALA A 36 -6.73 0.43 -9.35
C ALA A 36 -7.91 1.20 -8.78
N VAL A 37 -8.03 1.21 -7.45
CA VAL A 37 -9.07 1.91 -6.71
C VAL A 37 -8.39 3.04 -5.94
N ASP A 38 -8.66 4.28 -6.34
CA ASP A 38 -8.26 5.45 -5.57
C ASP A 38 -9.22 5.61 -4.38
N ILE A 39 -8.68 5.50 -3.16
CA ILE A 39 -9.45 5.66 -1.93
C ILE A 39 -9.34 7.07 -1.36
N GLY A 40 -8.73 7.99 -2.11
CA GLY A 40 -8.51 9.37 -1.73
C GLY A 40 -7.21 9.56 -0.98
N GLU A 41 -6.91 10.84 -0.74
CA GLU A 41 -5.66 11.26 -0.13
C GLU A 41 -4.43 10.58 -0.77
N GLY A 42 -4.35 10.50 -2.09
CA GLY A 42 -3.18 9.94 -2.77
C GLY A 42 -2.86 8.47 -2.41
N VAL A 43 -3.84 7.71 -1.90
CA VAL A 43 -3.69 6.28 -1.66
C VAL A 43 -4.47 5.53 -2.73
N ILE A 44 -3.77 4.70 -3.49
CA ILE A 44 -4.32 3.89 -4.57
C ILE A 44 -4.11 2.43 -4.20
N ILE A 45 -5.20 1.67 -4.13
CA ILE A 45 -5.16 0.23 -3.85
C ILE A 45 -5.28 -0.51 -5.19
N ARG A 46 -4.42 -1.51 -5.40
CA ARG A 46 -4.59 -2.49 -6.47
C ARG A 46 -5.31 -3.70 -5.91
N TYR A 47 -6.54 -3.90 -6.34
CA TYR A 47 -7.41 -4.97 -5.88
C TYR A 47 -7.78 -5.92 -7.03
N ASP A 48 -7.58 -7.21 -6.82
CA ASP A 48 -8.05 -8.25 -7.73
C ASP A 48 -9.49 -8.61 -7.36
N GLU A 49 -10.46 -8.20 -8.18
CA GLU A 49 -11.88 -8.47 -7.95
C GLU A 49 -12.25 -9.95 -8.09
N LYS A 50 -11.47 -10.74 -8.84
CA LYS A 50 -11.75 -12.16 -9.08
C LYS A 50 -11.39 -12.99 -7.88
N GLU A 51 -10.16 -12.82 -7.39
CA GLU A 51 -9.64 -13.56 -6.24
C GLU A 51 -10.00 -12.88 -4.90
N ARG A 52 -10.50 -11.64 -4.95
CA ARG A 52 -10.78 -10.79 -3.79
C ARG A 52 -9.55 -10.53 -2.92
N VAL A 53 -8.39 -10.40 -3.54
CA VAL A 53 -7.10 -10.20 -2.86
C VAL A 53 -6.51 -8.83 -3.20
N VAL A 54 -5.88 -8.18 -2.22
CA VAL A 54 -5.08 -6.97 -2.46
C VAL A 54 -3.78 -7.37 -3.16
N ALA A 55 -3.59 -6.89 -4.38
CA ALA A 55 -2.41 -7.12 -5.20
C ALA A 55 -1.31 -6.09 -4.93
N GLY A 56 -1.66 -4.90 -4.43
CA GLY A 56 -0.69 -3.86 -4.11
C GLY A 56 -1.31 -2.56 -3.61
N LEU A 57 -0.44 -1.61 -3.28
CA LEU A 57 -0.75 -0.29 -2.78
C LEU A 57 0.25 0.71 -3.38
N THR A 58 -0.24 1.85 -3.84
CA THR A 58 0.58 3.00 -4.22
C THR A 58 0.21 4.15 -3.30
N LEU A 59 1.20 4.72 -2.63
CA LEU A 59 1.00 5.81 -1.69
C LEU A 59 1.79 7.03 -2.13
N ILE A 60 1.08 8.11 -2.42
CA ILE A 60 1.62 9.36 -2.91
C ILE A 60 1.76 10.35 -1.74
N GLY A 61 2.91 11.01 -1.67
CA GLY A 61 3.22 11.97 -0.63
C GLY A 61 3.57 11.32 0.72
N LEU A 62 4.19 10.13 0.72
CA LEU A 62 4.50 9.37 1.94
C LEU A 62 5.33 10.21 2.92
N ARG A 63 6.45 10.78 2.45
CA ARG A 63 7.35 11.59 3.25
C ARG A 63 6.62 12.80 3.83
N THR A 64 5.87 13.50 3.00
CA THR A 64 5.09 14.67 3.43
C THR A 64 4.09 14.33 4.53
N ARG A 65 3.38 13.20 4.41
CA ARG A 65 2.44 12.70 5.43
C ARG A 65 3.13 12.35 6.73
N LEU A 66 4.24 11.61 6.65
CA LEU A 66 5.00 11.19 7.82
C LEU A 66 5.57 12.39 8.57
N LEU A 67 6.15 13.36 7.86
CA LEU A 67 6.67 14.59 8.47
C LEU A 67 5.56 15.39 9.17
N LYS A 68 4.38 15.54 8.54
CA LYS A 68 3.22 16.18 9.17
C LYS A 68 2.77 15.46 10.43
N GLY A 69 2.69 14.13 10.40
CA GLY A 69 2.26 13.31 11.53
C GLY A 69 3.26 13.28 12.69
N LEU A 70 4.56 13.42 12.40
CA LEU A 70 5.61 13.56 13.40
C LEU A 70 5.65 14.98 14.00
N ALA A 71 5.45 16.01 13.17
CA ALA A 71 5.45 17.40 13.61
C ALA A 71 4.24 17.75 14.50
N SER A 72 3.09 17.10 14.30
CA SER A 72 1.89 17.30 15.13
C SER A 72 1.94 16.61 16.50
N ARG A 73 3.07 15.98 16.85
CA ARG A 73 3.33 15.37 18.16
C ARG A 73 4.21 16.21 19.10
N CYS A 74 4.61 17.40 18.68
CA CYS A 74 5.37 18.37 19.49
C CYS A 74 4.49 19.56 19.90
#